data_AF-A0A2H0FZE4-F1
#
_entry.id   AF-A0A2H0FZE4-F1
#
_cell.length_a   1.000
_cell.length_b   1.000
_cell.length_c   1.000
_cell.angle_alpha   90.00
_cell.angle_beta   90.00
_cell.angle_gamma   90.00
#
_symmetry.space_group_name_H-M   'P 1'
#
loop_
_entity.id
_entity.type
_entity.pdbx_description
1 polymer ?
#
loop_
_entity_poly.entity_id
_entity_poly.type
_entity_poly.pdbx_seq_one_letter_code
_entity_poly.pdbx_strand_id
1 'polypeptide(L)' 'MKKTFKYQLEIEVVIDEENINKKYPNYKINYNSIEDFADSRFNEECEEVETEFLSDSLEKWGYRIVKKRKRIK' A
#
# COMPACT_ATOMS: atom_id res chain seq x y z
N MET A 1 7.43 -24.75 25.09
CA MET A 1 6.17 -24.03 25.35
C MET A 1 6.01 -22.94 24.29
N LYS A 2 4.89 -22.85 23.57
CA LYS A 2 4.65 -21.83 22.55
C LYS A 2 3.77 -20.71 23.12
N LYS A 3 4.09 -19.45 22.82
CA LYS A 3 3.27 -18.28 23.15
C LYS A 3 2.93 -17.56 21.85
N THR A 4 1.68 -17.13 21.72
CA THR A 4 1.18 -16.36 20.58
C THR A 4 0.68 -15.00 21.08
N PHE A 5 0.73 -14.01 20.20
CA PHE A 5 0.08 -12.71 20.36
C PHE A 5 -0.38 -12.25 18.98
N LYS A 6 -1.37 -11.36 18.94
CA LYS A 6 -1.94 -10.84 17.70
C LYS A 6 -1.72 -9.34 17.60
N TYR A 7 -1.72 -8.82 16.39
CA TYR A 7 -1.76 -7.39 16.10
C TYR A 7 -2.97 -7.11 15.20
N GLN A 8 -3.56 -5.95 15.39
CA GLN A 8 -4.37 -5.30 14.36
C GLN A 8 -3.44 -4.36 13.60
N LEU A 9 -3.45 -4.47 12.27
CA LEU A 9 -2.71 -3.60 11.37
C LEU A 9 -3.68 -2.66 10.67
N GLU A 10 -3.41 -1.37 10.76
CA GLU A 10 -4.04 -0.33 9.95
C GLU A 10 -3.01 0.14 8.93
N ILE A 11 -3.40 0.13 7.66
CA ILE A 11 -2.58 0.56 6.54
C ILE A 11 -3.24 1.79 5.93
N GLU A 12 -2.47 2.86 5.80
CA GLU A 12 -2.85 4.09 5.14
C GLU A 12 -1.97 4.26 3.91
N VAL A 13 -2.60 4.35 2.74
CA VAL A 13 -1.91 4.57 1.46
C VAL A 13 -2.06 6.03 1.09
N VAL A 14 -0.93 6.73 0.99
CA VAL A 14 -0.86 8.11 0.54
C VAL A 14 -0.45 8.12 -0.92
N ILE A 15 -1.23 8.80 -1.76
CA ILE A 15 -1.05 8.86 -3.21
C ILE A 15 -0.54 10.25 -3.61
N ASP A 16 0.57 10.29 -4.35
CA ASP A 16 1.04 11.48 -5.06
C ASP A 16 0.49 11.44 -6.49
N GLU A 17 -0.65 12.08 -6.70
CA GLU A 17 -1.32 12.06 -8.00
C GLU A 17 -0.48 12.64 -9.13
N GLU A 18 0.35 13.66 -8.85
CA GLU A 18 1.17 14.30 -9.87
C GLU A 18 2.21 13.31 -10.40
N ASN A 19 2.89 12.60 -9.49
CA ASN A 19 3.86 11.59 -9.87
C ASN A 19 3.21 10.40 -10.58
N ILE A 20 2.04 9.94 -10.12
CA ILE A 20 1.28 8.87 -10.78
C ILE A 20 0.87 9.27 -12.20
N ASN A 21 0.33 10.48 -12.40
CA ASN A 21 -0.03 10.96 -13.73
C ASN A 21 1.19 11.07 -14.66
N LYS A 22 2.37 11.42 -14.12
CA LYS A 22 3.63 11.43 -14.90
C LYS A 22 4.12 10.02 -15.26
N LYS A 23 4.03 9.06 -14.34
CA LYS A 23 4.54 7.69 -14.51
C LYS A 23 3.58 6.78 -15.28
N TYR A 24 2.28 7.00 -15.11
CA TYR A 24 1.20 6.17 -15.64
C TYR A 24 0.16 7.05 -16.34
N PRO A 25 0.52 7.83 -17.37
CA PRO A 25 -0.42 8.78 -18.00
C PRO A 25 -1.70 8.14 -18.55
N ASN A 26 -1.68 6.82 -18.77
CA ASN A 26 -2.76 6.06 -19.36
C ASN A 26 -3.55 5.21 -18.33
N TYR A 27 -3.32 5.34 -17.01
CA TYR A 27 -4.07 4.52 -16.04
C TYR A 27 -5.59 4.74 -16.17
N LYS A 28 -6.01 5.95 -16.53
CA LYS A 28 -7.41 6.33 -16.74
C LYS A 28 -8.13 5.59 -17.87
N ILE A 29 -7.40 4.81 -18.69
CA ILE A 29 -8.02 3.93 -19.69
C ILE A 29 -8.69 2.73 -19.02
N ASN A 30 -8.11 2.23 -17.91
CA ASN A 30 -8.53 0.99 -17.26
C ASN A 30 -9.15 1.21 -15.88
N TYR A 31 -9.02 2.42 -15.31
CA TYR A 31 -9.44 2.73 -13.95
C TYR A 31 -10.24 4.03 -13.90
N ASN A 32 -11.29 4.08 -13.08
CA ASN A 32 -12.18 5.25 -12.99
C ASN A 32 -11.62 6.35 -12.11
N SER A 33 -10.73 6.00 -11.19
CA SER A 33 -10.13 6.90 -10.20
C SER A 33 -8.66 6.51 -9.96
N ILE A 34 -7.92 7.37 -9.26
CA ILE A 34 -6.55 7.05 -8.88
C ILE A 34 -6.53 6.05 -7.72
N GLU A 35 -7.57 6.07 -6.88
CA GLU A 35 -7.80 5.11 -5.81
C GLU A 35 -8.05 3.70 -6.38
N ASP A 36 -8.89 3.56 -7.41
CA ASP A 36 -9.13 2.28 -8.10
C ASP A 36 -7.81 1.73 -8.67
N PHE A 37 -6.98 2.61 -9.24
CA PHE A 37 -5.67 2.24 -9.76
C PHE A 37 -4.70 1.85 -8.64
N ALA A 38 -4.71 2.57 -7.51
CA ALA A 38 -3.88 2.26 -6.36
C ALA A 38 -4.27 0.92 -5.74
N ASP A 39 -5.56 0.69 -5.50
CA ASP A 39 -6.11 -0.55 -4.95
C ASP A 39 -5.75 -1.75 -5.82
N SER A 40 -5.74 -1.60 -7.15
CA SER A 40 -5.28 -2.65 -8.06
C SER A 40 -3.80 -3.04 -7.86
N ARG A 41 -3.01 -2.23 -7.16
CA ARG A 41 -1.59 -2.51 -6.83
C ARG A 41 -1.43 -3.13 -5.45
N PHE A 42 -2.39 -2.92 -4.56
CA PHE A 42 -2.40 -3.45 -3.20
C PHE A 42 -3.42 -4.58 -3.13
N ASN A 43 -3.03 -5.79 -3.55
CA ASN A 43 -3.90 -6.97 -3.39
C ASN A 43 -4.23 -7.17 -1.89
N GLU A 44 -5.51 -7.47 -1.59
CA GLU A 44 -6.08 -7.57 -0.23
C GLU A 44 -5.39 -8.62 0.68
N GLU A 45 -4.52 -9.48 0.15
CA GLU A 45 -3.72 -10.47 0.89
C GLU A 45 -2.23 -10.10 0.91
N CYS A 46 -1.87 -8.94 1.45
CA CYS A 46 -0.47 -8.68 1.77
C CYS A 46 -0.06 -9.51 3.01
N GLU A 47 0.56 -10.67 2.80
CA GLU A 47 1.38 -11.31 3.83
C GLU A 47 2.48 -10.31 4.26
N GLU A 48 2.67 -10.13 5.57
CA GLU A 48 3.58 -9.13 6.19
C GLU A 48 4.99 -9.09 5.56
N VAL A 49 5.41 -10.20 4.95
CA VAL A 49 6.77 -10.49 4.48
C VAL A 49 7.25 -9.53 3.37
N GLU A 50 6.39 -9.03 2.48
CA GLU A 50 6.85 -8.19 1.36
C GLU A 50 6.89 -6.69 1.68
N THR A 51 6.18 -6.27 2.74
CA THR A 51 5.85 -4.85 2.91
C THR A 51 6.92 -4.02 3.62
N GLU A 52 7.96 -4.63 4.23
CA GLU A 52 9.13 -3.90 4.77
C GLU A 52 10.18 -3.58 3.69
N PHE A 53 10.24 -4.34 2.60
CA PHE A 53 11.20 -4.14 1.51
C PHE A 53 10.74 -3.14 0.43
N LEU A 54 9.50 -2.65 0.51
CA LEU A 54 8.87 -1.87 -0.56
C LEU A 54 8.73 -0.37 -0.30
N SER A 55 9.01 0.15 0.91
CA SER A 55 8.71 1.56 1.24
C SER A 55 9.43 2.55 0.34
N ASP A 56 10.75 2.42 0.16
CA ASP A 56 11.56 3.34 -0.65
C ASP A 56 11.33 3.13 -2.17
N SER A 57 10.87 1.94 -2.54
CA SER A 57 10.53 1.60 -3.93
C SER A 57 9.24 2.31 -4.35
N LEU A 58 8.24 2.29 -3.47
CA LEU A 58 6.90 2.80 -3.76
C LEU A 58 6.82 4.32 -3.83
N GLU A 59 7.63 5.04 -3.05
CA GLU A 59 7.65 6.52 -3.11
C GLU A 59 8.05 7.02 -4.51
N LYS A 60 8.98 6.32 -5.18
CA LYS A 60 9.39 6.64 -6.57
C LYS A 60 8.26 6.44 -7.59
N TRP A 61 7.28 5.62 -7.25
CA TRP A 61 6.09 5.35 -8.05
C TRP A 61 4.88 6.17 -7.62
N GLY A 62 5.03 7.08 -6.65
CA GLY A 62 3.96 7.97 -6.19
C GLY A 62 3.10 7.41 -5.07
N TYR A 63 3.60 6.42 -4.32
CA TYR A 63 2.89 5.84 -3.18
C TYR A 63 3.72 5.91 -1.91
N ARG A 64 3.10 6.26 -0.79
CA ARG A 64 3.70 6.13 0.53
C ARG A 64 2.77 5.35 1.43
N ILE A 65 3.28 4.26 2.02
CA ILE A 65 2.51 3.41 2.93
C ILE A 65 2.85 3.80 4.37
N VAL A 66 1.83 4.13 5.15
CA VAL A 66 1.93 4.33 6.59
C VAL A 66 1.26 3.15 7.28
N LYS A 67 1.99 2.48 8.19
CA LYS A 67 1.48 1.34 8.94
C LYS A 67 1.37 1.68 10.41
N LYS A 68 0.22 1.42 11.00
CA LYS A 68 -0.02 1.52 12.45
C LYS A 68 -0.39 0.14 12.95
N ARG A 69 0.44 -0.42 13.84
CA ARG A 69 0.17 -1.71 14.48
C ARG A 69 -0.26 -1.51 15.93
N LYS A 70 -1.31 -2.21 16.33
CA LYS A 70 -1.80 -2.23 17.70
C LYS A 70 -1.85 -3.67 18.20
N ARG A 71 -1.15 -3.97 19.29
CA ARG A 71 -1.20 -5.30 19.90
C ARG A 71 -2.61 -5.57 20.40
N ILE A 72 -3.19 -6.68 19.96
CA ILE A 72 -4.48 -7.16 20.44
C ILE A 72 -4.24 -8.48 21.17
N LYS A 73 -4.94 -8.65 22.29
CA LYS A 73 -4.71 -9.74 23.26
C LYS A 73 -4.81 -11.12 22.61
#